data_AF-A0A235FEZ6-F1
#
_entry.id   AF-A0A235FEZ6-F1
#
_cell.length_a   1.000
_cell.length_b   1.000
_cell.length_c   1.000
_cell.angle_alpha   90.00
_cell.angle_beta   90.00
_cell.angle_gamma   90.00
#
_symmetry.space_group_name_H-M   'P 1'
#
loop_
_entity.id
_entity.type
_entity.pdbx_description
1 polymer ?
#
loop_
_entity_poly.entity_id
_entity_poly.type
_entity_poly.pdbx_seq_one_letter_code
_entity_poly.pdbx_strand_id
1 'polypeptide(L)' 'MTPERYHFMYRGRSRMTGEITIQFMDFKGGCIVRCTEKDIAESGDELLIADARLQWKKISESRLREE' A
#
# COMPACT_ATOMS: atom_id res chain seq x y z
N MET A 1 5.57 -19.53 2.22
CA MET A 1 5.04 -18.24 2.74
C MET A 1 6.19 -17.25 2.70
N THR A 2 6.14 -16.27 1.80
CA THR A 2 7.04 -15.12 1.85
C THR A 2 6.71 -14.33 3.13
N PRO A 3 7.70 -14.02 4.00
CA PRO A 3 7.44 -13.20 5.17
C PRO A 3 6.93 -11.84 4.69
N GLU A 4 5.77 -11.42 5.19
CA GLU A 4 5.18 -10.11 4.88
C GLU A 4 6.22 -9.03 5.25
N ARG A 5 6.85 -8.41 4.25
CA ARG A 5 7.89 -7.37 4.45
C ARG A 5 7.29 -6.07 4.99
N TYR A 6 5.98 -5.92 4.87
CA TYR A 6 5.22 -4.72 5.22
C TYR A 6 4.00 -5.12 6.03
N HIS A 7 3.77 -4.45 7.15
CA HIS A 7 2.68 -4.80 8.06
C HIS A 7 1.43 -3.97 7.85
N PHE A 8 1.58 -2.72 7.45
CA PHE A 8 0.47 -1.82 7.23
C PHE A 8 0.64 -1.07 5.91
N MET A 9 -0.42 -1.02 5.12
CA MET A 9 -0.54 -0.18 3.95
C MET A 9 -1.53 0.94 4.22
N TYR A 10 -1.06 2.18 4.13
CA TYR A 10 -1.91 3.36 4.20
C TYR A 10 -2.07 3.94 2.80
N ARG A 11 -3.32 4.07 2.34
CA ARG A 11 -3.65 4.79 1.10
C ARG A 11 -4.29 6.12 1.46
N GLY A 12 -3.57 7.20 1.21
CA GLY A 12 -4.04 8.56 1.39
C GLY A 12 -4.26 9.23 0.05
N ARG A 13 -5.18 10.19 0.00
CA ARG A 13 -5.27 11.13 -1.13
C ARG A 13 -4.68 12.46 -0.68
N SER A 14 -3.64 12.90 -1.37
CA SER A 14 -3.07 14.23 -1.15
C SER A 14 -4.14 15.28 -1.43
N ARG A 15 -4.44 16.14 -0.44
CA ARG A 15 -5.39 17.23 -0.61
C ARG A 15 -4.84 18.36 -1.49
N MET A 16 -3.52 18.45 -1.64
CA MET A 16 -2.86 19.47 -2.47
C MET A 16 -2.73 19.06 -3.94
N THR A 17 -2.32 17.82 -4.21
CA THR A 17 -2.06 17.34 -5.59
C THR A 17 -3.17 16.45 -6.12
N GLY A 18 -4.10 16.01 -5.27
CA GLY A 18 -5.16 15.06 -5.64
C GLY A 18 -4.65 13.63 -5.87
N GLU A 19 -3.35 13.41 -5.76
CA GLU A 19 -2.68 12.14 -6.03
C GLU A 19 -2.91 11.13 -4.91
N ILE A 20 -2.92 9.86 -5.31
CA ILE A 20 -3.06 8.74 -4.39
C ILE A 20 -1.68 8.32 -3.96
N THR A 21 -1.40 8.50 -2.67
CA THR A 21 -0.14 8.13 -2.03
C THR A 21 -0.33 6.83 -1.27
N ILE A 22 0.59 5.91 -1.47
CA ILE A 22 0.66 4.62 -0.80
C ILE A 22 1.88 4.64 0.13
N GLN A 23 1.64 4.33 1.40
CA GLN A 23 2.69 4.19 2.41
C GLN A 23 2.68 2.78 2.98
N PHE A 24 3.82 2.12 2.90
CA PHE A 24 4.08 0.84 3.58
C PHE A 24 4.83 1.12 4.87
N MET A 25 4.31 0.58 5.97
CA MET A 25 4.86 0.77 7.30
C MET A 25 5.30 -0.55 7.93
N ASP A 26 6.31 -0.45 8.80
CA ASP A 26 6.74 -1.53 9.68
C ASP A 26 5.80 -1.70 10.89
N PHE A 27 6.07 -2.70 11.73
CA PHE A 27 5.33 -2.94 12.97
C PHE A 27 5.45 -1.84 14.02
N LYS A 28 6.47 -0.99 13.93
CA LYS A 28 6.72 0.12 14.85
C LYS A 28 6.07 1.42 14.36
N GLY A 29 5.34 1.39 13.23
CA GLY A 29 4.74 2.56 12.60
C GLY A 29 5.71 3.41 11.79
N GLY A 30 6.94 2.92 11.56
CA GLY A 30 7.92 3.56 10.68
C GLY A 30 7.54 3.38 9.21
N CYS A 31 7.54 4.46 8.44
CA CYS A 31 7.32 4.39 7.00
C CYS A 31 8.58 3.80 6.32
N ILE A 32 8.44 2.62 5.73
CA ILE A 32 9.52 1.96 4.98
C ILE A 32 9.52 2.46 3.53
N VAL A 33 8.35 2.52 2.90
CA VAL A 33 8.20 2.93 1.51
C VAL A 33 7.05 3.92 1.41
N ARG A 34 7.29 5.04 0.73
CA ARG A 34 6.27 6.02 0.34
C ARG A 34 6.38 6.22 -1.16
N CYS A 35 5.29 5.95 -1.87
CA CYS A 35 5.23 6.04 -3.32
C CYS A 35 3.82 6.45 -3.74
N THR A 36 3.64 6.94 -4.96
CA THR A 36 2.32 7.15 -5.54
C THR A 36 1.81 5.87 -6.19
N GLU A 37 0.50 5.81 -6.47
CA GLU A 37 -0.07 4.69 -7.23
C GLU A 37 0.56 4.56 -8.63
N LYS A 38 0.95 5.70 -9.23
CA LYS A 38 1.72 5.74 -10.48
C LYS A 38 3.10 5.12 -10.32
N ASP A 39 3.85 5.53 -9.28
CA ASP A 39 5.18 4.99 -9.03
C ASP A 39 5.17 3.46 -8.84
N ILE A 40 4.14 2.90 -8.21
CA ILE A 40 4.00 1.44 -8.09
C ILE A 40 3.70 0.82 -9.46
N ALA A 41 2.79 1.41 -10.24
CA ALA A 41 2.41 0.89 -11.56
C ALA A 41 3.55 0.97 -12.59
N GLU A 42 4.43 1.98 -12.46
CA GLU A 42 5.59 2.20 -13.31
C GLU A 42 6.87 1.56 -12.75
N SER A 43 6.80 1.00 -11.52
CA SER A 43 7.92 0.27 -10.93
C SER A 43 8.19 -1.01 -11.71
N GLY A 44 9.47 -1.30 -11.97
CA GLY A 44 9.90 -2.61 -12.47
C GLY A 44 9.93 -3.70 -11.39
N ASP A 45 9.61 -3.36 -10.14
CA ASP A 45 9.61 -4.29 -9.02
C ASP A 45 8.26 -5.03 -8.93
N GLU A 46 8.20 -6.20 -9.57
CA GLU A 46 7.01 -7.05 -9.60
C GLU A 46 6.55 -7.50 -8.20
N LEU A 47 7.48 -7.63 -7.25
CA LEU A 47 7.17 -8.04 -5.88
C LEU A 47 6.46 -6.92 -5.13
N LEU A 48 6.94 -5.67 -5.27
CA LEU A 48 6.29 -4.49 -4.69
C LEU A 48 4.86 -4.34 -5.21
N ILE A 49 4.65 -4.56 -6.52
CA ILE A 49 3.32 -4.49 -7.15
C ILE A 49 2.40 -5.58 -6.59
N ALA A 50 2.89 -6.81 -6.47
CA ALA A 50 2.13 -7.93 -5.94
C ALA A 50 1.73 -7.69 -4.47
N ASP A 51 2.67 -7.23 -3.63
CA ASP A 51 2.43 -6.91 -2.23
C ASP A 51 1.41 -5.76 -2.08
N ALA A 52 1.56 -4.70 -2.88
CA ALA A 52 0.62 -3.58 -2.92
C ALA A 52 -0.80 -4.04 -3.24
N ARG A 53 -0.95 -4.89 -4.27
CA ARG A 53 -2.25 -5.42 -4.69
C ARG A 53 -2.87 -6.33 -3.63
N LEU A 54 -2.07 -7.20 -3.00
CA LEU A 54 -2.54 -8.11 -1.96
C LEU A 54 -3.01 -7.35 -0.72
N GLN A 55 -2.23 -6.38 -0.26
CA GLN A 55 -2.56 -5.50 0.87
C GLN A 55 -3.82 -4.68 0.57
N TRP A 56 -3.91 -4.09 -0.63
CA TRP A 56 -5.08 -3.33 -1.05
C TRP A 56 -6.35 -4.19 -1.09
N LYS A 57 -6.25 -5.42 -1.61
CA LYS A 57 -7.36 -6.37 -1.62
C LYS A 57 -7.83 -6.69 -0.20
N LYS A 58 -6.90 -7.01 0.72
CA LYS A 58 -7.23 -7.24 2.14
C LYS A 58 -7.96 -6.05 2.77
N ILE A 59 -7.49 -4.83 2.53
CA ILE A 59 -8.13 -3.60 3.05
C ILE A 59 -9.53 -3.42 2.47
N SER A 60 -9.69 -3.62 1.15
CA SER A 60 -10.98 -3.47 0.48
C SER A 60 -12.00 -4.52 0.93
N GLU A 61 -11.58 -5.78 1.11
CA GLU A 61 -12.43 -6.85 1.61
C GLU A 61 -12.80 -6.67 3.08
N SER A 62 -11.88 -6.15 3.90
CA SER A 62 -12.17 -5.81 5.30
C SER A 62 -13.21 -4.69 5.39
N ARG A 63 -13.12 -3.69 4.52
CA ARG A 63 -14.06 -2.56 4.48
C ARG A 63 -15.47 -2.96 4.04
N LEU A 64 -15.58 -3.98 3.18
CA LEU A 64 -16.86 -4.55 2.73
C LEU A 64 -17.55 -5.45 3.76
N ARG A 65 -16.83 -5.92 4.80
CA ARG A 65 -17.41 -6.73 5.88
C ARG A 65 -18.01 -5.91 7.02
N GLU A 66 -17.81 -4.60 7.02
CA GLU A 66 -18.36 -3.68 8.02
C GLU A 66 -19.65 -2.99 7.55
N GLU A 67 -20.22 -3.38 6.40
CA GLU A 67 -21.52 -2.92 5.87
C GLU A 67 -22.61 -4.01 5.93
#